data_AF-A0A7Y4TYW3-F1
#
_entry.id   AF-A0A7Y4TYW3-F1
#
_cell.length_a   1.000
_cell.length_b   1.000
_cell.length_c   1.000
_cell.angle_alpha   90.00
_cell.angle_beta   90.00
_cell.angle_gamma   90.00
#
_symmetry.space_group_name_H-M   'P 1'
#
loop_
_entity.id
_entity.type
_entity.pdbx_description
1 polymer ?
#
loop_
_entity_poly.entity_id
_entity_poly.type
_entity_poly.pdbx_seq_one_letter_code
_entity_poly.pdbx_strand_id
1 'polypeptide(L)'
;FTLWALEEGTGVPFDSSTGFLLPNRATRSPDVAWVKRSRLALLTAEQKKKFPPLCPDFVIELRSPSDNLKTVQEKMQEYLDNGAQLGWLIDPLERRVHVYRAGQAVVCLENPLTISGDPELPGFVLDLTRIWENNF
;
A
#
# COMPACT_ATOMS: atom_id res chain seq x y z
N PHE A 1 -8.89 -7.39 -2.94
CA PHE A 1 -8.76 -6.32 -1.93
C PHE A 1 -10.07 -5.57 -1.69
N THR A 2 -10.67 -4.94 -2.71
CA THR A 2 -11.89 -4.12 -2.56
C THR A 2 -13.05 -4.83 -1.85
N LEU A 3 -13.30 -6.11 -2.14
CA LEU A 3 -14.33 -6.90 -1.47
C LEU A 3 -14.10 -6.99 0.05
N TRP A 4 -12.90 -7.38 0.48
CA TRP A 4 -12.53 -7.40 1.90
C TRP A 4 -12.72 -6.02 2.55
N ALA A 5 -12.27 -4.95 1.91
CA ALA A 5 -12.37 -3.60 2.48
C ALA A 5 -13.83 -3.12 2.63
N LEU A 6 -14.73 -3.57 1.74
CA LEU A 6 -16.17 -3.31 1.83
C LEU A 6 -16.82 -4.13 2.96
N GLU A 7 -16.44 -5.39 3.11
CA GLU A 7 -16.94 -6.30 4.15
C GLU A 7 -16.49 -5.89 5.56
N GLU A 8 -15.20 -5.57 5.72
CA GLU A 8 -14.62 -5.14 6.99
C GLU A 8 -15.10 -3.73 7.39
N GLY A 9 -15.24 -2.84 6.41
CA GLY A 9 -15.98 -1.60 6.54
C GLY A 9 -15.30 -0.45 7.30
N THR A 10 -14.11 -0.65 7.90
CA THR A 10 -13.44 0.42 8.68
C THR A 10 -12.63 1.40 7.83
N GLY A 11 -12.43 1.10 6.54
CA GLY A 11 -11.70 1.97 5.62
C GLY A 11 -12.26 2.00 4.20
N VAL A 12 -11.52 2.69 3.34
CA VAL A 12 -11.84 2.89 1.93
C VAL A 12 -10.61 2.48 1.10
N PRO A 13 -10.75 1.54 0.14
CA PRO A 13 -9.71 1.22 -0.79
C PRO A 13 -9.63 2.25 -1.92
N PHE A 14 -8.44 2.47 -2.46
CA PHE A 14 -8.14 3.34 -3.59
C PHE A 14 -7.26 2.60 -4.60
N ASP A 15 -7.48 2.84 -5.88
CA ASP A 15 -6.69 2.29 -6.98
C ASP A 15 -5.54 3.22 -7.40
N SER A 16 -4.77 2.79 -8.39
CA SER A 16 -3.58 3.47 -8.90
C SER A 16 -3.82 4.85 -9.51
N SER A 17 -5.08 5.24 -9.76
CA SER A 17 -5.42 6.56 -10.27
C SER A 17 -5.49 7.64 -9.18
N THR A 18 -5.49 7.25 -7.89
CA THR A 18 -5.64 8.18 -6.78
C THR A 18 -4.29 8.69 -6.27
N GLY A 19 -4.01 9.97 -6.53
CA GLY A 19 -2.90 10.68 -5.90
C GLY A 19 -3.21 11.13 -4.48
N PHE A 20 -2.22 11.03 -3.59
CA PHE A 20 -2.23 11.52 -2.21
C PHE A 20 -1.17 12.59 -2.03
N LEU A 21 -1.51 13.65 -1.30
CA LEU A 21 -0.55 14.67 -0.88
C LEU A 21 -0.04 14.33 0.53
N LEU A 22 1.18 13.82 0.59
CA LEU A 22 1.81 13.38 1.84
C LEU A 22 2.20 14.57 2.74
N PRO A 23 2.38 14.37 4.06
CA PRO A 23 2.87 15.39 5.00
C PRO A 23 4.17 16.09 4.56
N ASN A 24 5.10 15.38 3.94
CA ASN A 24 6.34 15.95 3.38
C ASN A 24 6.12 16.74 2.06
N ARG A 25 4.86 16.93 1.64
CA ARG A 25 4.42 17.61 0.41
C ARG A 25 4.69 16.84 -0.89
N ALA A 26 5.20 15.61 -0.82
CA ALA A 26 5.27 14.74 -1.98
C ALA A 26 3.85 14.35 -2.44
N THR A 27 3.66 14.22 -3.76
CA THR A 27 2.47 13.60 -4.31
C THR A 27 2.81 12.18 -4.72
N ARG A 28 2.00 11.21 -4.29
CA ARG A 28 2.20 9.79 -4.55
C ARG A 28 0.90 9.11 -4.96
N SER A 29 0.99 8.22 -5.93
CA SER A 29 -0.10 7.36 -6.39
C SER A 29 0.40 5.92 -6.24
N PRO A 30 0.06 5.21 -5.15
CA PRO A 30 0.38 3.79 -5.01
C PRO A 30 -0.53 2.93 -5.88
N ASP A 31 -0.13 1.70 -6.20
CA ASP A 31 -0.96 0.79 -7.00
C ASP A 31 -2.25 0.40 -6.28
N VAL A 32 -2.16 0.25 -4.96
CA VAL A 32 -3.31 0.11 -4.06
C VAL A 32 -3.06 0.93 -2.82
N ALA A 33 -4.08 1.64 -2.36
CA ALA A 33 -4.08 2.28 -1.05
C ALA A 33 -5.32 1.93 -0.25
N TRP A 34 -5.22 2.05 1.07
CA TRP A 34 -6.37 1.99 1.97
C TRP A 34 -6.21 3.00 3.10
N VAL A 35 -7.33 3.67 3.40
CA VAL A 35 -7.37 4.71 4.42
C VAL A 35 -8.53 4.44 5.35
N LYS A 36 -8.28 4.54 6.66
CA LYS A 36 -9.33 4.45 7.68
C LYS A 36 -10.41 5.50 7.44
N ARG A 37 -11.68 5.11 7.53
CA ARG A 37 -12.83 6.01 7.40
C ARG A 37 -12.78 7.13 8.42
N SER A 38 -12.33 6.84 9.63
CA SER A 38 -12.15 7.84 10.69
C SER A 38 -11.19 8.96 10.28
N ARG A 39 -10.12 8.67 9.54
CA ARG A 39 -9.18 9.67 9.01
C ARG A 39 -9.79 10.44 7.84
N LEU A 40 -10.49 9.76 6.94
CA LEU A 40 -11.19 10.42 5.83
C LEU A 40 -12.34 11.32 6.29
N ALA A 41 -12.98 11.00 7.42
CA ALA A 41 -14.05 11.82 8.00
C ALA A 41 -13.56 13.20 8.46
N LEU A 42 -12.27 13.34 8.78
CA LEU A 42 -11.66 14.61 9.15
C LEU A 42 -11.39 15.54 7.96
N LEU A 43 -11.45 15.01 6.73
CA LEU A 43 -11.25 15.81 5.52
C LEU A 43 -12.50 16.58 5.14
N THR A 44 -12.32 17.85 4.78
CA THR A 44 -13.36 18.68 4.16
C THR A 44 -13.78 18.13 2.80
N ALA A 45 -14.97 18.51 2.33
CA ALA A 45 -15.45 18.11 1.01
C ALA A 45 -14.52 18.57 -0.12
N GLU A 46 -13.90 19.75 0.02
CA GLU A 46 -12.95 20.28 -0.97
C GLU A 46 -11.64 19.47 -1.01
N GLN A 47 -11.12 19.07 0.14
CA GLN A 47 -9.93 18.19 0.22
C GLN A 47 -10.20 16.81 -0.40
N LYS A 48 -11.43 16.30 -0.30
CA LYS A 48 -11.83 15.01 -0.92
C LYS A 48 -11.95 15.06 -2.44
N LYS A 49 -12.10 16.25 -3.04
CA LYS A 49 -12.18 16.45 -4.50
C LYS A 49 -10.82 16.59 -5.17
N LYS A 50 -9.76 16.79 -4.39
CA LYS A 50 -8.37 16.90 -4.84
C LYS A 50 -7.60 15.66 -4.34
N PHE A 51 -6.28 15.68 -4.48
CA PHE A 51 -5.44 14.69 -3.80
C PHE A 51 -5.62 14.80 -2.28
N PRO A 52 -6.12 13.75 -1.61
CA PRO A 52 -6.34 13.80 -0.16
C PRO A 52 -5.02 14.16 0.55
N PRO A 53 -5.00 15.16 1.44
CA PRO A 53 -3.80 15.63 2.12
C PRO A 53 -3.46 14.73 3.31
N LEU A 54 -3.20 13.45 3.05
CA LEU A 54 -2.81 12.45 4.02
C LEU A 54 -1.96 11.36 3.39
N CYS A 55 -1.17 10.66 4.21
CA CYS A 55 -0.60 9.37 3.83
C CYS A 55 -1.61 8.25 4.07
N PRO A 56 -1.79 7.31 3.13
CA PRO A 56 -2.61 6.12 3.37
C PRO A 56 -2.13 5.30 4.58
N ASP A 57 -3.05 4.58 5.22
CA ASP A 57 -2.72 3.67 6.33
C ASP A 57 -2.05 2.39 5.81
N PHE A 58 -2.45 1.95 4.63
CA PHE A 58 -1.86 0.81 3.92
C PHE A 58 -1.62 1.14 2.45
N VAL A 59 -0.48 0.68 1.92
CA VAL A 59 -0.10 0.84 0.51
C VAL A 59 0.46 -0.47 -0.07
N ILE A 60 0.22 -0.69 -1.37
CA ILE A 60 0.93 -1.68 -2.18
C ILE A 60 1.61 -0.95 -3.34
N GLU A 61 2.85 -1.31 -3.59
CA GLU A 61 3.58 -0.99 -4.82
C GLU A 61 3.95 -2.30 -5.51
N LEU A 62 3.65 -2.41 -6.80
CA LEU A 62 4.03 -3.52 -7.65
C LEU A 62 5.21 -3.07 -8.51
N ARG A 63 6.38 -3.67 -8.30
CA ARG A 63 7.58 -3.34 -9.09
C ARG A 63 7.35 -3.73 -10.55
N SER A 64 7.48 -2.77 -11.46
CA SER A 64 7.47 -3.02 -12.90
C SER A 64 8.86 -3.42 -13.43
N PRO A 65 8.96 -4.06 -14.62
CA PRO A 65 10.25 -4.38 -15.24
C PRO A 65 11.18 -3.17 -15.45
N SER A 66 10.61 -1.98 -15.64
CA SER A 66 11.37 -0.73 -15.81
C SER A 66 11.84 -0.11 -14.49
N ASP A 67 11.33 -0.56 -13.34
CA ASP A 67 11.63 0.05 -12.07
C ASP A 67 12.97 -0.42 -11.49
N ASN A 68 13.72 0.53 -10.96
CA ASN A 68 14.84 0.24 -10.09
C ASN A 68 14.32 -0.14 -8.69
N LEU A 69 14.70 -1.33 -8.19
CA LEU A 69 14.27 -1.83 -6.88
C LEU A 69 14.52 -0.81 -5.77
N LYS A 70 15.71 -0.22 -5.73
CA LYS A 70 16.10 0.72 -4.67
C LYS A 70 15.20 1.95 -4.66
N THR A 71 14.84 2.48 -5.83
CA THR A 71 13.93 3.63 -5.94
C THR A 71 12.53 3.30 -5.40
N VAL A 72 12.02 2.09 -5.65
CA VAL A 72 10.72 1.68 -5.10
C VAL A 72 10.83 1.43 -3.59
N GLN A 73 11.93 0.86 -3.10
CA GLN A 73 12.18 0.71 -1.66
C GLN A 73 12.27 2.07 -0.94
N GLU A 74 12.93 3.06 -1.54
CA GLU A 74 12.97 4.44 -1.05
C GLU A 74 11.57 5.06 -1.01
N LYS A 75 10.73 4.80 -2.03
CA LYS A 75 9.31 5.20 -2.05
C LYS A 75 8.51 4.54 -0.91
N MET A 76 8.75 3.25 -0.63
CA MET A 76 8.12 2.55 0.49
C MET A 76 8.52 3.13 1.85
N GLN A 77 9.80 3.45 2.03
CA GLN A 77 10.28 4.11 3.24
C GLN A 77 9.65 5.51 3.40
N GLU A 78 9.51 6.27 2.31
CA GLU A 78 8.84 7.57 2.33
C GLU A 78 7.39 7.46 2.81
N TYR A 79 6.62 6.45 2.39
CA TYR A 79 5.27 6.24 2.92
C TYR A 79 5.28 5.99 4.43
N LEU A 80 6.21 5.16 4.92
CA LEU A 80 6.34 4.88 6.36
C LEU A 80 6.66 6.16 7.16
N ASP A 81 7.64 6.94 6.68
CA ASP A 81 8.05 8.21 7.30
C ASP A 81 6.90 9.24 7.32
N ASN A 82 5.94 9.09 6.40
CA ASN A 82 4.76 9.94 6.28
C ASN A 82 3.51 9.38 6.99
N GLY A 83 3.62 8.23 7.66
CA GLY A 83 2.60 7.70 8.56
C GLY A 83 1.86 6.45 8.08
N ALA A 84 2.27 5.82 6.98
CA ALA A 84 1.76 4.49 6.63
C ALA A 84 2.07 3.48 7.75
N GLN A 85 1.10 2.61 8.05
CA GLN A 85 1.23 1.59 9.09
C GLN A 85 1.72 0.26 8.52
N LEU A 86 1.29 -0.06 7.31
CA LEU A 86 1.67 -1.26 6.57
C LEU A 86 1.97 -0.88 5.11
N GLY A 87 3.00 -1.47 4.53
CA GLY A 87 3.32 -1.33 3.12
C GLY A 87 3.84 -2.65 2.55
N TRP A 88 3.37 -3.02 1.36
CA TRP A 88 3.90 -4.17 0.61
C TRP A 88 4.50 -3.73 -0.71
N LEU A 89 5.79 -3.96 -0.88
CA LEU A 89 6.41 -3.92 -2.20
C LEU A 89 6.44 -5.34 -2.74
N ILE A 90 5.65 -5.59 -3.78
CA ILE A 90 5.58 -6.86 -4.48
C ILE A 90 6.55 -6.79 -5.65
N ASP A 91 7.56 -7.66 -5.65
CA ASP A 91 8.55 -7.78 -6.71
C ASP A 91 8.29 -9.08 -7.50
N PRO A 92 7.57 -9.02 -8.63
CA PRO A 92 7.32 -10.20 -9.46
C PRO A 92 8.56 -10.69 -10.20
N LEU A 93 9.58 -9.85 -10.40
CA LEU A 93 10.81 -10.20 -11.12
C LEU A 93 11.66 -11.17 -10.30
N GLU A 94 11.72 -10.92 -8.99
CA GLU A 94 12.46 -11.76 -8.04
C GLU A 94 11.54 -12.67 -7.21
N ARG A 95 10.22 -12.59 -7.41
CA ARG A 95 9.18 -13.27 -6.62
C ARG A 95 9.34 -13.02 -5.13
N ARG A 96 9.49 -11.76 -4.76
CA ARG A 96 9.68 -11.32 -3.37
C ARG A 96 8.56 -10.40 -2.94
N VAL A 97 8.29 -10.40 -1.64
CA VAL A 97 7.48 -9.35 -1.01
C VAL A 97 8.28 -8.72 0.11
N HIS A 98 8.52 -7.42 0.00
CA HIS A 98 9.10 -6.63 1.09
C HIS A 98 7.97 -6.04 1.92
N VAL A 99 7.92 -6.42 3.18
CA VAL A 99 6.90 -6.02 4.15
C VAL A 99 7.46 -4.93 5.05
N TYR A 100 6.81 -3.77 4.97
CA TYR A 100 7.13 -2.59 5.77
C TYR A 100 6.05 -2.43 6.83
N ARG A 101 6.45 -2.39 8.10
CA ARG A 101 5.56 -2.04 9.23
C ARG A 101 6.17 -0.90 10.02
N ALA A 102 5.33 0.02 10.47
CA ALA A 102 5.78 1.16 11.25
C ALA A 102 6.55 0.70 12.51
N GLY A 103 7.76 1.24 12.69
CA GLY A 103 8.63 0.91 13.83
C GLY A 103 9.26 -0.48 13.81
N GLN A 104 9.19 -1.22 12.70
CA GLN A 104 9.77 -2.55 12.55
C GLN A 104 10.81 -2.59 11.44
N ALA A 105 11.73 -3.56 11.53
CA ALA A 105 12.64 -3.85 10.43
C ALA A 105 11.85 -4.44 9.24
N VAL A 106 12.29 -4.11 8.02
CA VAL A 106 11.69 -4.63 6.79
C VAL A 106 11.90 -6.14 6.73
N VAL A 107 10.83 -6.89 6.45
CA VAL A 107 10.89 -8.34 6.25
C VAL A 107 10.79 -8.64 4.76
N CYS A 108 11.73 -9.42 4.23
CA CYS A 108 11.69 -9.90 2.85
C CYS A 108 11.21 -11.35 2.83
N LEU A 109 10.07 -11.59 2.21
CA LEU A 109 9.52 -12.93 2.01
C LEU A 109 9.89 -13.42 0.62
N GLU A 110 10.49 -14.61 0.54
CA GLU A 110 10.90 -15.26 -0.70
C GLU A 110 9.77 -16.17 -1.21
N ASN A 111 9.31 -15.92 -2.44
CA ASN A 111 8.26 -16.65 -3.14
C ASN A 111 7.03 -17.02 -2.28
N PRO A 112 6.45 -16.08 -1.52
CA PRO A 112 5.28 -16.38 -0.69
C PRO A 112 4.05 -16.64 -1.57
N LEU A 113 3.25 -17.67 -1.25
CA LEU A 113 1.95 -17.88 -1.92
C LEU A 113 0.88 -16.93 -1.39
N THR A 114 0.99 -16.55 -0.12
CA THR A 114 0.07 -15.62 0.54
C THR A 114 0.81 -14.69 1.48
N ILE A 115 0.21 -13.54 1.77
CA ILE A 115 0.68 -12.61 2.80
C ILE A 115 -0.52 -12.11 3.63
N SER A 116 -0.39 -12.14 4.96
CA SER A 116 -1.39 -11.61 5.89
C SER A 116 -1.13 -10.13 6.19
N GLY A 117 -2.22 -9.36 6.23
CA GLY A 117 -2.25 -7.96 6.66
C GLY A 117 -2.48 -7.77 8.16
N ASP A 118 -2.58 -8.82 8.95
CA ASP A 118 -2.77 -8.70 10.39
C ASP A 118 -1.54 -8.06 11.09
N PRO A 119 -1.74 -7.23 12.12
CA PRO A 119 -3.03 -6.77 12.67
C PRO A 119 -3.58 -5.50 11.98
N GLU A 120 -2.85 -4.90 11.04
CA GLU A 120 -3.23 -3.60 10.44
C GLU A 120 -4.47 -3.68 9.54
N LEU A 121 -4.67 -4.83 8.89
CA LEU A 121 -5.82 -5.19 8.05
C LEU A 121 -6.39 -6.53 8.55
N PRO A 122 -7.25 -6.50 9.58
CA PRO A 122 -7.70 -7.70 10.28
C PRO A 122 -8.30 -8.76 9.34
N GLY A 123 -7.74 -9.96 9.38
CA GLY A 123 -8.18 -11.11 8.58
C GLY A 123 -7.94 -10.97 7.07
N PHE A 124 -7.29 -9.91 6.60
CA PHE A 124 -6.95 -9.78 5.19
C PHE A 124 -5.77 -10.68 4.84
N VAL A 125 -5.96 -11.52 3.82
CA VAL A 125 -4.90 -12.31 3.22
C VAL A 125 -4.89 -12.04 1.72
N LEU A 126 -3.74 -11.64 1.19
CA LEU A 126 -3.53 -11.50 -0.25
C LEU A 126 -2.93 -12.80 -0.79
N ASP A 127 -3.64 -13.42 -1.72
CA ASP A 127 -3.15 -14.52 -2.55
C ASP A 127 -2.30 -13.94 -3.69
N LEU A 128 -1.05 -14.40 -3.76
CA LEU A 128 -0.04 -13.93 -4.71
C LEU A 128 0.15 -14.90 -5.89
N THR A 129 -0.51 -16.06 -5.88
CA THR A 129 -0.36 -17.12 -6.89
C THR A 129 -0.54 -16.56 -8.31
N ARG A 130 -1.59 -15.77 -8.53
CA ARG A 130 -1.86 -15.15 -9.84
C ARG A 130 -0.86 -14.05 -10.23
N ILE A 131 -0.22 -13.40 -9.25
CA ILE A 131 0.81 -12.39 -9.53
C ILE A 131 2.07 -13.09 -10.06
N TRP A 132 2.40 -14.26 -9.53
CA TRP A 132 3.57 -15.04 -9.95
C TRP A 132 3.41 -15.75 -11.29
N GLU A 133 2.17 -16.05 -11.68
CA GLU A 133 1.83 -16.67 -12.97
C GLU A 133 1.90 -15.67 -14.13
N ASN A 134 1.65 -14.39 -13.86
CA ASN A 134 1.72 -13.34 -14.86
C ASN A 134 3.18 -12.89 -15.05
N ASN A 135 3.87 -13.55 -15.96
CA ASN A 135 5.11 -13.04 -16.56
C ASN A 135 4.75 -11.84 -17.45
N PHE A 136 4.73 -10.62 -16.91
CA PHE A 136 4.72 -9.40 -17.71
C PHE A 136 6.05 -9.22 -18.45
#